data_AF-A0A955SNF5-F1
#
_entry.id   AF-A0A955SNF5-F1
#
_cell.length_a   1.000
_cell.length_b   1.000
_cell.length_c   1.000
_cell.angle_alpha   90.00
_cell.angle_beta   90.00
_cell.angle_gamma   90.00
#
_symmetry.space_group_name_H-M   'P 1'
#
loop_
_entity.id
_entity.type
_entity.pdbx_description
1 polymer ?
#
loop_
_entity_poly.entity_id
_entity_poly.type
_entity_poly.pdbx_seq_one_letter_code
_entity_poly.pdbx_strand_id
1 'polypeptide(L)'
;TRFSRFRILSEKKKCISCNVCTSVCHQGIDVMNFANKGVPMNDPECVRCSACVQSCPTGVLYFGQVDSNGNEIRVDKTPASPVRMNEGG
;
A
#
# COMPACT_ATOMS: atom_id res chain seq x y z
N THR A 1 -7.80 20.91 0.47
CA THR A 1 -8.24 19.75 -0.32
C THR A 1 -8.72 18.67 0.63
N ARG A 2 -9.89 18.07 0.35
CA ARG A 2 -10.68 17.26 1.30
C ARG A 2 -10.12 15.85 1.60
N PHE A 3 -9.01 15.47 0.96
CA PHE A 3 -8.38 14.16 1.12
C PHE A 3 -7.00 14.30 1.78
N SER A 4 -6.75 13.46 2.78
CA SER A 4 -5.43 13.36 3.44
C SER A 4 -4.34 13.09 2.42
N ARG A 5 -3.11 13.57 2.64
CA ARG A 5 -1.94 13.20 1.81
C ARG A 5 -1.47 11.77 2.03
N PHE A 6 -1.95 11.13 3.10
CA PHE A 6 -1.56 9.78 3.47
C PHE A 6 -2.17 8.74 2.54
N ARG A 7 -1.34 7.83 2.03
CA ARG A 7 -1.69 6.80 1.05
C ARG A 7 -0.97 5.49 1.36
N ILE A 8 -1.54 4.40 0.86
CA ILE A 8 -0.80 3.14 0.71
C ILE A 8 -0.03 3.24 -0.61
N LEU A 9 1.27 3.02 -0.53
CA LEU A 9 2.22 3.03 -1.63
C LEU A 9 2.70 1.61 -1.91
N SER A 10 3.37 1.42 -3.05
CA SER A 10 3.75 0.09 -3.52
C SER A 10 5.05 0.13 -4.30
N GLU A 11 5.94 -0.82 -4.03
CA GLU A 11 7.14 -1.04 -4.85
C GLU A 11 6.80 -2.00 -6.01
N LYS A 12 6.44 -1.46 -7.17
CA LYS A 12 6.01 -2.24 -8.36
C LYS A 12 6.92 -3.42 -8.68
N LYS A 13 8.25 -3.24 -8.54
CA LYS A 13 9.25 -4.27 -8.88
C LYS A 13 9.15 -5.54 -8.04
N LYS A 14 8.59 -5.46 -6.82
CA LYS A 14 8.44 -6.60 -5.91
C LYS A 14 7.04 -7.24 -5.97
N CYS A 15 6.11 -6.66 -6.73
CA CYS A 15 4.74 -7.18 -6.83
C CYS A 15 4.70 -8.38 -7.77
N ILE A 16 4.19 -9.51 -7.25
CA ILE A 16 4.06 -10.77 -8.00
C ILE A 16 2.63 -11.06 -8.47
N SER A 17 1.72 -10.08 -8.39
CA SER A 17 0.30 -10.25 -8.76
C SER A 17 -0.42 -11.43 -8.09
N CYS A 18 -0.08 -11.74 -6.82
CA CYS A 18 -0.68 -12.86 -6.09
C CYS A 18 -2.13 -12.63 -5.62
N ASN A 19 -2.69 -11.43 -5.84
CA ASN A 19 -4.05 -11.04 -5.49
C ASN A 19 -4.46 -11.09 -3.99
N VAL A 20 -3.55 -11.46 -3.09
CA VAL A 20 -3.83 -11.56 -1.64
C VAL A 20 -4.34 -10.23 -1.06
N CYS A 21 -3.72 -9.11 -1.43
CA CYS A 21 -4.08 -7.79 -0.91
C CYS A 21 -5.50 -7.34 -1.29
N THR A 22 -5.99 -7.71 -2.49
CA THR A 22 -7.37 -7.47 -2.93
C THR A 22 -8.32 -8.40 -2.18
N SER A 23 -7.97 -9.69 -2.04
CA SER A 23 -8.82 -10.68 -1.36
C SER A 23 -9.09 -10.36 0.11
N VAL A 24 -8.16 -9.70 0.80
CA VAL A 24 -8.34 -9.31 2.22
C VAL A 24 -8.97 -7.93 2.39
N CYS A 25 -9.27 -7.22 1.30
CA CYS A 25 -9.85 -5.89 1.37
C CYS A 25 -11.36 -5.97 1.61
N HIS A 26 -11.79 -5.71 2.85
CA HIS A 26 -13.22 -5.68 3.21
C HIS A 26 -14.02 -4.58 2.48
N GLN A 27 -13.34 -3.60 1.90
CA GLN A 27 -13.94 -2.50 1.14
C GLN A 27 -14.10 -2.84 -0.35
N GLY A 28 -13.66 -4.03 -0.80
CA GLY A 28 -13.77 -4.44 -2.21
C GLY A 28 -12.81 -3.71 -3.16
N ILE A 29 -11.80 -3.01 -2.64
CA ILE A 29 -10.83 -2.26 -3.45
C ILE A 29 -9.87 -3.25 -4.12
N ASP A 30 -9.63 -3.05 -5.42
CA ASP A 30 -8.63 -3.81 -6.18
C ASP A 30 -7.19 -3.33 -5.87
N VAL A 31 -6.72 -3.67 -4.68
CA VAL A 31 -5.41 -3.25 -4.16
C VAL A 31 -4.26 -3.69 -5.07
N MET A 32 -4.36 -4.89 -5.62
CA MET A 32 -3.34 -5.47 -6.49
C MET A 32 -3.13 -4.63 -7.75
N ASN A 33 -4.19 -4.12 -8.36
CA ASN A 33 -4.09 -3.30 -9.57
C ASN A 33 -3.32 -1.99 -9.32
N PHE A 34 -3.54 -1.32 -8.18
CA PHE A 34 -2.73 -0.16 -7.78
C PHE A 34 -1.25 -0.55 -7.61
N ALA A 35 -0.99 -1.68 -6.94
CA ALA A 35 0.36 -2.18 -6.72
C ALA A 35 1.10 -2.54 -8.02
N ASN A 36 0.41 -3.19 -8.95
CA ASN A 36 0.94 -3.56 -10.27
C ASN A 36 1.22 -2.34 -11.15
N LYS A 37 0.39 -1.30 -11.04
CA LYS A 37 0.61 -0.03 -11.73
C LYS A 37 1.68 0.82 -11.04
N GLY A 38 2.00 0.55 -9.78
CA GLY A 38 2.92 1.36 -8.98
C GLY A 38 2.34 2.73 -8.67
N VAL A 39 1.01 2.84 -8.58
CA VAL A 39 0.31 4.09 -8.29
C VAL A 39 -0.15 4.10 -6.84
N PRO A 40 -0.17 5.27 -6.17
CA PRO A 40 -0.70 5.38 -4.82
C PRO A 40 -2.16 4.94 -4.75
N MET A 41 -2.54 4.30 -3.64
CA MET A 41 -3.90 3.87 -3.35
C MET A 41 -4.83 5.07 -3.18
N ASN A 42 -5.44 5.52 -4.27
CA ASN A 42 -6.30 6.71 -4.28
C ASN A 42 -7.77 6.32 -4.37
N ASP A 43 -8.23 5.57 -3.37
CA ASP A 43 -9.62 5.14 -3.24
C ASP A 43 -10.26 5.74 -1.97
N PRO A 44 -11.40 6.43 -2.07
CA PRO A 44 -12.07 7.04 -0.92
C PRO A 44 -12.62 6.02 0.08
N GLU A 45 -12.85 4.77 -0.32
CA GLU A 45 -13.32 3.70 0.56
C GLU A 45 -12.20 3.12 1.42
N CYS A 46 -10.93 3.43 1.11
CA CYS A 46 -9.78 2.94 1.87
C CYS A 46 -9.74 3.57 3.28
N VAL A 47 -10.24 2.82 4.27
CA VAL A 47 -10.22 3.21 5.69
C VAL A 47 -8.85 3.05 6.38
N ARG A 48 -7.83 2.57 5.65
CA ARG A 48 -6.45 2.37 6.14
C ARG A 48 -6.35 1.36 7.29
N CYS A 49 -7.12 0.27 7.22
CA CYS A 49 -7.11 -0.81 8.22
C CYS A 49 -5.82 -1.66 8.24
N SER A 50 -4.86 -1.42 7.33
CA SER A 50 -3.58 -2.14 7.19
C SER A 50 -3.64 -3.63 6.78
N ALA A 51 -4.82 -4.22 6.61
CA ALA A 51 -4.97 -5.64 6.28
C ALA A 51 -4.18 -6.07 5.02
N CYS A 52 -4.23 -5.26 3.96
CA CYS A 52 -3.50 -5.54 2.73
C CYS A 52 -1.98 -5.43 2.88
N VAL A 53 -1.49 -4.50 3.71
CA VAL A 53 -0.06 -4.30 4.00
C VAL A 53 0.48 -5.48 4.80
N GLN A 54 -0.27 -5.92 5.82
CA GLN A 54 0.11 -7.04 6.67
C GLN A 54 0.10 -8.38 5.90
N SER A 55 -0.88 -8.58 5.01
CA SER A 55 -1.05 -9.84 4.29
C SER A 55 -0.18 -9.95 3.04
N CYS A 56 0.54 -8.90 2.65
CA CYS A 56 1.36 -8.92 1.45
C CYS A 56 2.58 -9.85 1.64
N PRO A 57 2.68 -10.97 0.91
CA PRO A 57 3.73 -11.98 1.13
C PRO A 57 5.13 -11.49 0.71
N THR A 58 5.20 -10.47 -0.13
CA THR A 58 6.46 -9.86 -0.59
C THR A 58 6.74 -8.52 0.09
N GLY A 59 5.89 -8.08 1.02
CA GLY A 59 6.07 -6.81 1.72
C GLY A 59 6.00 -5.56 0.83
N VAL A 60 5.46 -5.66 -0.38
CA VAL A 60 5.44 -4.57 -1.41
C VAL A 60 4.74 -3.31 -0.93
N LEU A 61 3.67 -3.48 -0.16
CA LEU A 61 2.79 -2.39 0.27
C LEU A 61 3.33 -1.74 1.53
N TYR A 62 3.16 -0.42 1.64
CA TYR A 62 3.60 0.36 2.79
C TYR A 62 2.84 1.68 2.88
N PHE A 63 2.97 2.36 4.01
CA PHE A 63 2.32 3.66 4.22
C PHE A 63 3.25 4.81 3.87
N GLY A 64 2.68 5.91 3.37
CA GLY A 64 3.44 7.12 3.06
C GLY A 64 2.55 8.31 2.74
N GLN A 65 3.16 9.39 2.28
CA GLN A 65 2.51 10.63 1.87
C GLN A 65 2.83 10.96 0.42
N VAL A 66 1.83 11.49 -0.29
CA VAL A 66 1.97 11.93 -1.68
C VAL A 66 1.73 13.43 -1.84
N ASP A 67 2.27 14.00 -2.92
CA ASP A 67 1.97 15.37 -3.34
C ASP A 67 0.63 15.44 -4.10
N SER A 68 0.25 16.65 -4.53
CA SER A 68 -0.96 16.86 -5.32
C SER A 68 -0.94 16.17 -6.69
N ASN A 69 0.25 15.78 -7.17
CA ASN A 69 0.48 15.10 -8.45
C ASN A 69 0.57 13.57 -8.29
N GLY A 70 0.51 13.04 -7.06
CA GLY A 70 0.65 11.62 -6.76
C GLY A 70 2.07 11.12 -6.57
N ASN A 71 3.07 12.02 -6.52
CA ASN A 71 4.46 11.62 -6.26
C ASN A 71 4.70 11.35 -4.79
N GLU A 72 5.51 10.33 -4.48
CA GLU A 72 5.90 9.97 -3.12
C GLU A 72 6.77 11.06 -2.50
N ILE A 73 6.34 11.64 -1.38
CA ILE A 73 7.10 12.66 -0.64
C ILE A 73 7.85 12.02 0.52
N ARG A 74 7.14 11.17 1.26
CA ARG A 74 7.64 10.59 2.50
C ARG A 74 7.08 9.21 2.69
N VAL A 75 7.97 8.25 2.92
CA VAL A 75 7.63 6.89 3.32
C VAL A 75 7.57 6.82 4.84
N ASP A 76 6.58 6.10 5.36
CA ASP A 76 6.53 5.77 6.77
C ASP A 76 7.61 4.72 7.09
N LYS A 77 8.42 5.00 8.11
CA LYS A 77 9.51 4.11 8.53
C LYS A 77 9.01 3.00 9.45
N THR A 78 7.79 3.09 9.97
CA THR A 78 7.23 2.01 10.79
C THR A 78 6.94 0.80 9.91
N PRO A 79 7.57 -0.35 10.16
CA PRO A 79 7.28 -1.55 9.39
C PRO A 79 5.84 -2.00 9.72
N ALA A 80 4.96 -1.94 8.74
CA ALA A 80 3.54 -2.31 8.87
C ALA A 80 3.22 -3.69 8.28
N SER A 81 4.25 -4.40 7.80
CA SER A 81 4.17 -5.74 7.23
C SER A 81 5.16 -6.66 7.95
N PRO A 82 4.78 -7.91 8.28
CA PRO A 82 5.70 -8.89 8.87
C PRO A 82 6.97 -9.10 8.03
N VAL A 83 6.85 -9.06 6.70
CA VAL A 83 8.00 -9.18 5.79
C VAL A 83 8.98 -8.04 6.02
N ARG A 84 8.48 -6.80 6.08
CA ARG A 84 9.34 -5.61 6.29
C ARG A 84 9.87 -5.50 7.72
N MET A 85 9.20 -6.11 8.70
CA MET A 85 9.73 -6.25 10.06
C MET A 85 10.93 -7.21 10.06
N ASN A 86 10.84 -8.32 9.33
CA ASN A 86 11.91 -9.32 9.22
C ASN A 86 13.09 -8.84 8.36
N GLU A 87 12.85 -8.00 7.36
CA GLU A 87 13.91 -7.36 6.54
C GLU A 87 14.61 -6.20 7.28
N GLY A 88 14.05 -5.72 8.39
CA GLY A 88 14.53 -4.57 9.17
C GLY A 88 15.47 -4.91 10.34
N GLY A 89 16.16 -6.05 10.26
CA GLY A 89 17.23 -6.46 11.19
C GLY A 89 18.61 -6.04 10.71
#